data_AF-A0A3D1YVS1-F1
#
_entry.id   AF-A0A3D1YVS1-F1
#
_cell.length_a   1.000
_cell.length_b   1.000
_cell.length_c   1.000
_cell.angle_alpha   90.00
_cell.angle_beta   90.00
_cell.angle_gamma   90.00
#
_symmetry.space_group_name_H-M   'P 1'
#
loop_
_entity.id
_entity.type
_entity.pdbx_description
1 polymer ?
#
loop_
_entity_poly.entity_id
_entity_poly.type
_entity_poly.pdbx_seq_one_letter_code
_entity_poly.pdbx_strand_id
1 'polypeptide(L)'
;MECGKCGSKNEIGDNVCRQCGELLVSDAEQTISLSRADLEQAQAELELAVEDEPVLVVKKGAYVGQKFSLTKDEITLGRDPASDIFLDDITISRHHAKIKMKRNRVSVADSGSLNGTYVNQERIEEPTVLHSNDELQIGKFRLVFMSKKH
;
A
#
# COMPACT_ATOMS: atom_id res chain seq x y z
N MET A 1 -25.56 40.00 -5.62
CA MET A 1 -24.27 39.76 -6.30
C MET A 1 -24.48 39.77 -7.81
N GLU A 2 -23.51 40.19 -8.61
CA GLU A 2 -23.64 40.22 -10.08
C GLU A 2 -22.88 39.06 -10.71
N CYS A 3 -23.47 38.40 -11.71
CA CYS A 3 -22.82 37.30 -12.41
C CYS A 3 -21.74 37.83 -13.36
N GLY A 4 -20.49 37.41 -13.18
CA GLY A 4 -19.37 37.80 -14.05
C GLY A 4 -19.48 37.33 -15.50
N LYS A 5 -20.36 36.36 -15.79
CA LYS A 5 -20.55 35.81 -17.14
C LYS A 5 -21.64 36.51 -17.95
N CYS A 6 -22.79 36.80 -17.35
CA CYS A 6 -23.95 37.37 -18.07
C CYS A 6 -24.43 38.73 -17.52
N GLY A 7 -23.79 39.25 -16.46
CA GLY A 7 -24.11 40.56 -15.87
C GLY A 7 -25.43 40.61 -15.10
N SER A 8 -26.10 39.48 -14.89
CA SER A 8 -27.38 39.45 -14.18
C SER A 8 -27.19 39.62 -12.67
N LYS A 9 -28.09 40.38 -12.04
CA LYS A 9 -28.12 40.59 -10.58
C LYS A 9 -28.83 39.41 -9.91
N ASN A 10 -28.11 38.69 -9.05
CA ASN A 10 -28.59 37.57 -8.25
C ASN A 10 -28.65 37.97 -6.76
N GLU A 11 -29.41 37.21 -5.97
CA GLU A 11 -29.56 37.47 -4.53
C GLU A 11 -28.28 37.06 -3.77
N ILE A 12 -28.02 37.75 -2.66
CA ILE A 12 -26.86 37.45 -1.81
C ILE A 12 -27.16 36.14 -1.07
N GLY A 13 -26.56 35.03 -1.55
CA GLY A 13 -26.83 33.66 -1.09
C GLY A 13 -27.13 32.67 -2.23
N ASP A 14 -27.31 33.15 -3.46
CA ASP A 14 -27.44 32.27 -4.64
C ASP A 14 -26.09 31.65 -4.99
N ASN A 15 -26.00 30.32 -5.02
CA ASN A 15 -24.78 29.60 -5.43
C ASN A 15 -24.65 29.47 -6.96
N VAL A 16 -25.73 29.70 -7.70
CA VAL A 16 -25.82 29.60 -9.17
C VAL A 16 -26.64 30.75 -9.71
N CYS A 17 -26.23 31.30 -10.85
CA CYS A 17 -26.94 32.37 -11.53
C CYS A 17 -28.25 31.86 -12.12
N ARG A 18 -29.36 32.48 -11.71
CA ARG A 18 -30.71 32.10 -12.13
C ARG A 18 -31.00 32.36 -13.62
N GLN A 19 -30.15 33.15 -14.29
CA GLN A 19 -30.32 33.51 -15.70
C GLN A 19 -29.53 32.60 -16.66
N CYS A 20 -28.27 32.30 -16.36
CA CYS A 20 -27.36 31.59 -17.27
C CYS A 20 -26.84 30.25 -16.73
N GLY A 21 -27.15 29.92 -15.47
CA GLY A 21 -26.74 28.68 -14.82
C GLY A 21 -25.29 28.64 -14.34
N GLU A 22 -24.54 29.75 -14.43
CA GLU A 22 -23.14 29.80 -13.99
C GLU A 22 -23.01 29.83 -12.47
N LEU A 23 -22.04 29.12 -11.90
CA LEU A 23 -21.77 29.12 -10.46
C LEU A 23 -21.33 30.52 -9.99
N LEU A 24 -21.94 31.00 -8.91
CA LEU A 24 -21.65 32.30 -8.29
C LEU A 24 -20.76 32.11 -7.05
N VAL A 25 -19.69 31.35 -7.20
CA VAL A 25 -18.76 31.09 -6.10
C VAL A 25 -18.06 32.39 -5.72
N SER A 26 -18.06 32.70 -4.41
CA SER A 26 -17.12 33.65 -3.84
C SER A 26 -15.76 32.94 -3.79
N ASP A 27 -14.79 33.45 -4.54
CA ASP A 27 -13.40 33.01 -4.52
C ASP A 27 -12.80 33.12 -3.11
N ALA A 28 -13.03 32.09 -2.31
CA ALA A 28 -12.01 31.57 -1.42
C ALA A 28 -11.37 30.37 -2.13
N GLU A 29 -10.85 30.60 -3.33
CA GLU A 29 -9.76 29.78 -3.83
C GLU A 29 -8.62 29.97 -2.82
N GLN A 30 -8.49 29.03 -1.88
CA GLN A 30 -7.17 28.67 -1.41
C GLN A 30 -6.44 28.05 -2.60
N THR A 31 -6.04 28.88 -3.57
CA THR A 31 -4.93 28.56 -4.45
C THR A 31 -3.74 28.43 -3.52
N ILE A 32 -3.40 27.19 -3.20
CA ILE A 32 -2.16 26.86 -2.53
C ILE A 32 -1.07 27.32 -3.50
N SER A 33 -0.49 28.49 -3.26
CA SER A 33 0.71 28.93 -3.94
C SER A 33 1.85 28.07 -3.43
N LEU A 34 1.90 26.82 -3.89
CA LEU A 34 3.03 25.94 -3.65
C LEU A 34 4.24 26.61 -4.28
N SER A 35 5.19 27.01 -3.45
CA SER A 35 6.44 27.53 -3.96
C SER A 35 7.13 26.43 -4.76
N ARG A 36 8.01 26.82 -5.69
CA ARG A 36 8.82 25.85 -6.43
C ARG A 36 9.61 24.93 -5.47
N ALA A 37 9.98 25.42 -4.28
CA ALA A 37 10.60 24.63 -3.23
C ALA A 37 9.67 23.60 -2.60
N ASP A 38 8.38 23.92 -2.40
CA ASP A 38 7.40 22.96 -1.87
C ASP A 38 7.10 21.85 -2.88
N LEU A 39 7.05 22.20 -4.18
CA LEU A 39 6.91 21.23 -5.26
C LEU A 39 8.17 20.36 -5.39
N GLU A 40 9.37 20.93 -5.27
CA GLU A 40 10.63 20.20 -5.27
C GLU A 40 10.77 19.29 -4.04
N GLN A 41 10.28 19.69 -2.86
CA GLN A 41 10.23 18.83 -1.67
C GLN A 41 9.22 17.70 -1.78
N ALA A 42 7.99 17.99 -2.25
CA ALA A 42 6.98 16.96 -2.46
C ALA A 42 7.39 15.99 -3.59
N GLN A 43 8.06 16.49 -4.64
CA GLN A 43 8.64 15.67 -5.70
C GLN A 43 9.82 14.85 -5.19
N ALA A 44 10.71 15.39 -4.36
CA ALA A 44 11.81 14.63 -3.77
C ALA A 44 11.32 13.58 -2.76
N GLU A 45 10.29 13.87 -1.96
CA GLU A 45 9.63 12.88 -1.09
C GLU A 45 8.94 11.79 -1.90
N LEU A 46 8.32 12.14 -3.03
CA LEU A 46 7.68 11.18 -3.93
C LEU A 46 8.71 10.38 -4.75
N GLU A 47 9.80 10.99 -5.23
CA GLU A 47 10.91 10.30 -5.91
C GLU A 47 11.66 9.38 -4.95
N LEU A 48 11.87 9.78 -3.68
CA LEU A 48 12.36 8.86 -2.64
C LEU A 48 11.36 7.73 -2.33
N ALA A 49 10.06 7.93 -2.58
CA ALA A 49 9.02 6.94 -2.35
C ALA A 49 8.79 6.00 -3.54
N VAL A 50 9.32 6.29 -4.73
CA VAL A 50 8.97 5.58 -5.97
C VAL A 50 9.99 4.49 -6.37
N GLU A 51 11.11 4.32 -5.66
CA GLU A 51 12.10 3.32 -6.05
C GLU A 51 12.16 2.11 -5.10
N ASP A 52 11.55 1.03 -5.57
CA ASP A 52 11.64 -0.36 -5.07
C ASP A 52 10.81 -0.78 -3.85
N GLU A 53 9.49 -0.71 -4.03
CA GLU A 53 8.57 -1.45 -3.18
C GLU A 53 8.95 -2.93 -3.13
N PRO A 54 9.18 -3.50 -1.93
CA PRO A 54 9.46 -4.90 -1.80
C PRO A 54 8.23 -5.72 -2.18
N VAL A 55 8.45 -6.82 -2.86
CA VAL A 55 7.40 -7.72 -3.35
C VAL A 55 7.64 -9.15 -2.89
N LEU A 56 6.56 -9.88 -2.66
CA LEU A 56 6.58 -11.33 -2.56
C LEU A 56 6.08 -11.95 -3.86
N VAL A 57 6.87 -12.83 -4.46
CA VAL A 57 6.50 -13.53 -5.69
C VAL A 57 6.22 -14.99 -5.37
N VAL A 58 5.03 -15.49 -5.74
CA VAL A 58 4.69 -16.90 -5.53
C VAL A 58 5.45 -17.76 -6.52
N LYS A 59 6.34 -18.62 -6.02
CA LYS A 59 7.11 -19.58 -6.81
C LYS A 59 6.47 -20.96 -6.84
N LYS A 60 5.78 -21.36 -5.76
CA LYS A 60 5.08 -22.63 -5.65
C LYS A 60 3.79 -22.47 -4.85
N GLY A 61 2.71 -23.13 -5.26
CA GLY A 61 1.40 -23.08 -4.61
C GLY A 61 0.29 -22.75 -5.61
N ALA A 62 -0.86 -22.30 -5.11
CA ALA A 62 -1.81 -21.60 -5.95
C ALA A 62 -1.21 -20.24 -6.35
N TYR A 63 -1.63 -19.66 -7.49
CA TYR A 63 -1.20 -18.33 -7.93
C TYR A 63 0.29 -18.17 -8.24
N VAL A 64 0.97 -19.23 -8.74
CA VAL A 64 2.37 -19.12 -9.18
C VAL A 64 2.55 -17.96 -10.17
N GLY A 65 3.57 -17.14 -9.93
CA GLY A 65 3.87 -15.93 -10.70
C GLY A 65 3.18 -14.67 -10.19
N GLN A 66 2.19 -14.79 -9.29
CA GLN A 66 1.56 -13.63 -8.67
C GLN A 66 2.54 -12.89 -7.76
N LYS A 67 2.44 -11.56 -7.77
CA LYS A 67 3.26 -10.66 -6.96
C LYS A 67 2.37 -9.93 -5.97
N PHE A 68 2.80 -9.87 -4.72
CA PHE A 68 2.17 -9.09 -3.66
C PHE A 68 3.10 -7.95 -3.27
N SER A 69 2.68 -6.71 -3.52
CA SER A 69 3.41 -5.52 -3.10
C SER A 69 3.28 -5.33 -1.59
N LEU A 70 4.40 -5.10 -0.91
CA LEU A 70 4.44 -4.90 0.52
C LEU A 70 4.35 -3.40 0.87
N THR A 71 3.14 -2.85 0.76
CA THR A 71 2.89 -1.39 0.92
C THR A 71 2.47 -0.97 2.33
N LYS A 72 2.08 -1.93 3.19
CA LYS A 72 1.62 -1.67 4.56
C LYS A 72 2.73 -1.92 5.58
N ASP A 73 2.65 -1.22 6.71
CA ASP A 73 3.56 -1.43 7.86
C ASP A 73 3.48 -2.86 8.41
N GLU A 74 2.29 -3.46 8.37
CA GLU A 74 2.05 -4.85 8.72
C GLU A 74 1.17 -5.51 7.65
N ILE A 75 1.57 -6.71 7.23
CA ILE A 75 0.89 -7.52 6.22
C ILE A 75 0.68 -8.91 6.77
N THR A 76 -0.56 -9.37 6.74
CA THR A 76 -0.96 -10.67 7.28
C THR A 76 -1.02 -11.73 6.18
N LEU A 77 -0.50 -12.93 6.50
CA LEU A 77 -0.52 -14.09 5.61
C LEU A 77 -1.25 -15.25 6.29
N GLY A 78 -2.19 -15.86 5.58
CA GLY A 78 -2.91 -17.01 6.12
C GLY A 78 -4.09 -17.45 5.28
N ARG A 79 -4.79 -18.48 5.79
CA ARG A 79 -6.01 -19.02 5.17
C ARG A 79 -7.27 -18.24 5.56
N ASP A 80 -7.16 -17.20 6.38
CA ASP A 80 -8.33 -16.33 6.62
C ASP A 80 -8.55 -15.44 5.38
N PRO A 81 -9.75 -15.40 4.77
CA PRO A 81 -10.07 -14.47 3.70
C PRO A 81 -9.88 -12.98 4.06
N ALA A 82 -9.83 -12.65 5.35
CA ALA A 82 -9.52 -11.30 5.83
C ALA A 82 -8.01 -10.99 5.85
N SER A 83 -7.14 -11.96 5.54
CA SER A 83 -5.68 -11.74 5.46
C SER A 83 -5.33 -10.93 4.22
N ASP A 84 -4.31 -10.07 4.33
CA ASP A 84 -3.81 -9.29 3.20
C ASP A 84 -3.30 -10.18 2.06
N ILE A 85 -2.63 -11.27 2.41
CA ILE A 85 -2.21 -12.33 1.50
C ILE A 85 -2.97 -13.60 1.88
N PHE A 86 -4.09 -13.81 1.18
CA PHE A 86 -4.93 -14.99 1.35
C PHE A 86 -4.31 -16.21 0.64
N LEU A 87 -4.00 -17.23 1.43
CA LEU A 87 -3.43 -18.49 0.98
C LEU A 87 -4.39 -19.63 1.28
N ASP A 88 -5.15 -20.05 0.26
CA ASP A 88 -6.18 -21.09 0.39
C ASP A 88 -5.56 -22.50 0.41
N ASP A 89 -5.13 -22.94 1.58
CA ASP A 89 -4.71 -24.33 1.78
C ASP A 89 -4.80 -24.81 3.23
N ILE A 90 -5.28 -26.03 3.43
CA ILE A 90 -5.48 -26.62 4.76
C ILE A 90 -4.20 -26.71 5.61
N THR A 91 -3.01 -26.75 5.00
CA THR A 91 -1.72 -26.72 5.73
C THR A 91 -1.37 -25.33 6.26
N ILE A 92 -2.21 -24.32 6.03
CA ILE A 92 -2.01 -22.94 6.45
C ILE A 92 -3.04 -22.56 7.52
N SER A 93 -2.55 -22.12 8.68
CA SER A 93 -3.37 -21.50 9.72
C SER A 93 -4.11 -20.26 9.23
N ARG A 94 -5.24 -19.93 9.85
CA ARG A 94 -6.03 -18.72 9.53
C ARG A 94 -5.17 -17.44 9.64
N HIS A 95 -4.47 -17.29 10.75
CA HIS A 95 -3.43 -16.28 10.95
C HIS A 95 -2.10 -17.03 11.05
N HIS A 96 -1.37 -17.14 9.94
CA HIS A 96 -0.19 -17.99 9.88
C HIS A 96 1.09 -17.21 10.20
N ALA A 97 1.31 -16.14 9.45
CA ALA A 97 2.48 -15.30 9.59
C ALA A 97 2.11 -13.84 9.36
N LYS A 98 2.98 -12.95 9.81
CA LYS A 98 2.89 -11.53 9.52
C LYS A 98 4.23 -11.01 9.07
N ILE A 99 4.20 -10.09 8.13
CA ILE A 99 5.35 -9.35 7.67
C ILE A 99 5.27 -7.95 8.25
N LYS A 100 6.38 -7.48 8.79
CA LYS A 100 6.52 -6.13 9.33
C LYS A 100 7.53 -5.36 8.50
N MET A 101 7.11 -4.18 8.09
CA MET A 101 7.91 -3.19 7.41
C MET A 101 8.34 -2.13 8.44
N LYS A 102 9.66 -1.99 8.68
CA LYS A 102 10.17 -0.97 9.60
C LYS A 102 11.47 -0.37 9.10
N ARG A 103 11.46 0.94 8.81
CA ARG A 103 12.66 1.72 8.43
C ARG A 103 13.48 1.01 7.34
N ASN A 104 12.82 0.60 6.27
CA ASN A 104 13.41 -0.13 5.15
C ASN A 104 13.92 -1.56 5.46
N ARG A 105 13.51 -2.15 6.59
CA ARG A 105 13.73 -3.56 6.88
C ARG A 105 12.41 -4.30 6.86
N VAL A 106 12.41 -5.44 6.18
CA VAL A 106 11.29 -6.36 6.11
C VAL A 106 11.61 -7.53 7.02
N SER A 107 10.72 -7.86 7.94
CA SER A 107 10.84 -9.07 8.75
C SER A 107 9.56 -9.88 8.72
N VAL A 108 9.69 -11.19 8.87
CA VAL A 108 8.58 -12.12 8.99
C VAL A 108 8.54 -12.70 10.39
N ALA A 109 7.34 -12.85 10.93
CA ALA A 109 7.11 -13.49 12.21
C ALA A 109 5.97 -14.51 12.08
N ASP A 110 6.19 -15.71 12.62
CA ASP A 110 5.14 -16.70 12.77
C ASP A 110 4.11 -16.24 13.82
N SER A 111 2.83 -16.53 13.60
CA SER A 111 1.73 -16.13 14.48
C SER A 111 1.14 -17.31 15.28
N GLY A 112 1.97 -18.32 15.58
CA GLY A 112 1.54 -19.55 16.24
C GLY A 112 0.91 -20.53 15.25
N SER A 113 1.48 -20.62 14.05
CA SER A 113 0.99 -21.52 13.02
C SER A 113 1.22 -22.99 13.39
N LEU A 114 0.36 -23.88 12.89
CA LEU A 114 0.45 -25.31 13.21
C LEU A 114 1.70 -25.95 12.58
N ASN A 115 2.01 -25.58 11.34
CA ASN A 115 3.11 -26.18 10.57
C ASN A 115 4.40 -25.36 10.62
N GLY A 116 4.37 -24.16 11.20
CA GLY A 116 5.50 -23.26 11.25
C GLY A 116 5.72 -22.48 9.95
N THR A 117 6.44 -21.37 10.10
CA THR A 117 6.96 -20.55 9.01
C THR A 117 8.43 -20.89 8.78
N TYR A 118 8.86 -20.93 7.52
CA TYR A 118 10.24 -21.26 7.15
C TYR A 118 10.84 -20.17 6.26
N VAL A 119 12.09 -19.80 6.51
CA VAL A 119 12.88 -18.91 5.65
C VAL A 119 14.09 -19.69 5.17
N ASN A 120 14.31 -19.77 3.86
CA ASN A 120 15.40 -20.53 3.25
C ASN A 120 15.49 -21.99 3.71
N GLN A 121 14.32 -22.64 3.89
CA GLN A 121 14.15 -24.02 4.39
C GLN A 121 14.44 -24.22 5.88
N GLU A 122 14.78 -23.16 6.61
CA GLU A 122 14.96 -23.19 8.06
C GLU A 122 13.70 -22.67 8.76
N ARG A 123 13.24 -23.40 9.78
CA ARG A 123 12.07 -22.97 10.56
C ARG A 123 12.47 -21.79 11.43
N ILE A 124 11.68 -20.72 11.39
CA ILE A 124 11.89 -19.56 12.26
C ILE A 124 11.11 -19.73 13.57
N GLU A 125 11.73 -19.36 14.69
CA GLU A 125 11.07 -19.29 16.00
C GLU A 125 10.82 -17.84 16.43
N GLU A 126 11.69 -16.93 15.99
CA GLU A 126 11.66 -15.50 16.29
C GLU A 126 11.49 -14.67 15.01
N PRO A 127 11.05 -13.39 15.11
CA PRO A 127 10.97 -12.50 13.97
C PRO A 127 12.29 -12.42 13.20
N THR A 128 12.28 -12.81 11.94
CA THR A 128 13.47 -12.95 11.10
C THR A 128 13.45 -11.93 9.97
N VAL A 129 14.58 -11.24 9.75
CA VAL A 129 14.71 -10.25 8.67
C VAL A 129 14.82 -10.98 7.33
N LEU A 130 14.04 -10.53 6.34
CA LEU A 130 14.10 -11.03 4.98
C LEU A 130 15.10 -10.22 4.14
N HIS A 131 15.93 -10.91 3.40
CA HIS A 131 16.84 -10.37 2.41
C HIS A 131 16.37 -10.72 1.00
N SER A 132 16.70 -9.86 0.04
CA SER A 132 16.32 -10.07 -1.36
C SER A 132 16.78 -11.44 -1.87
N ASN A 133 15.87 -12.16 -2.53
CA ASN A 133 15.91 -13.56 -2.96
C ASN A 133 15.70 -14.63 -1.87
N ASP A 134 15.37 -14.25 -0.64
CA ASP A 134 15.00 -15.24 0.39
C ASP A 134 13.70 -15.95 0.02
N GLU A 135 13.68 -17.26 0.25
CA GLU A 135 12.50 -18.11 0.03
C GLU A 135 11.73 -18.26 1.35
N LEU A 136 10.57 -17.63 1.42
CA LEU A 136 9.59 -17.79 2.49
C LEU A 136 8.67 -18.97 2.16
N GLN A 137 8.62 -19.97 3.02
CA GLN A 137 7.72 -21.12 2.91
C GLN A 137 6.66 -21.09 4.02
N ILE A 138 5.40 -21.17 3.59
CA ILE A 138 4.20 -21.17 4.44
C ILE A 138 3.31 -22.33 3.97
N GLY A 139 3.19 -23.38 4.79
CA GLY A 139 2.53 -24.62 4.37
C GLY A 139 3.13 -25.16 3.06
N LYS A 140 2.29 -25.39 2.04
CA LYS A 140 2.75 -25.82 0.70
C LYS A 140 3.24 -24.69 -0.20
N PHE A 141 3.07 -23.43 0.20
CA PHE A 141 3.43 -22.28 -0.63
C PHE A 141 4.89 -21.91 -0.44
N ARG A 142 5.55 -21.51 -1.54
CA ARG A 142 6.87 -20.90 -1.53
C ARG A 142 6.78 -19.55 -2.20
N LEU A 143 7.15 -18.52 -1.48
CA LEU A 143 7.21 -17.15 -1.94
C LEU A 143 8.66 -16.70 -1.92
N VAL A 144 9.09 -15.94 -2.92
CA VAL A 144 10.42 -15.33 -2.95
C VAL A 144 10.26 -13.85 -2.63
N PHE A 145 10.99 -13.39 -1.63
CA PHE A 145 11.07 -11.98 -1.31
C PHE A 145 12.01 -11.30 -2.30
N MET A 146 11.55 -10.25 -2.96
CA MET A 146 12.35 -9.43 -3.85
C MET A 146 12.26 -7.99 -3.40
N SER A 147 13.42 -7.36 -3.24
CA SER A 147 13.58 -5.93 -3.01
C SER A 147 14.83 -5.54 -3.77
N LYS A 148 14.80 -4.46 -4.57
CA LYS A 148 16.10 -3.96 -5.03
C LYS A 148 16.77 -3.33 -3.83
N LYS A 149 17.87 -3.95 -3.42
CA LYS A 149 18.83 -3.34 -2.50
C LYS A 149 19.26 -2.01 -3.11
N HIS A 150 19.25 -0.98 -2.28
CA HIS A 150 20.01 0.24 -2.53
C HIS A 150 21.51 -0.02 -2.39
#